data_AF-A0A2N6CV95-F1
#
_entry.id   AF-A0A2N6CV95-F1
#
_cell.length_a   1.000
_cell.length_b   1.000
_cell.length_c   1.000
_cell.angle_alpha   90.00
_cell.angle_beta   90.00
_cell.angle_gamma   90.00
#
_symmetry.space_group_name_H-M   'P 1'
#
loop_
_entity.id
_entity.type
_entity.pdbx_description
1 polymer ?
#
loop_
_entity_poly.entity_id
_entity_poly.type
_entity_poly.pdbx_seq_one_letter_code
_entity_poly.pdbx_strand_id
1 'polypeptide(L)'
;MKQQRETVTTEQILAATRTFRDVPMETLRALVACASRRVLPGGVALFRPGEAYKKEIYILFDGSVVMHRPTGRQDTVLPGDLIGLANYLDKNDYTTKTIATSQSEILAIPEDRFKTLEEAQPELFNALNRVIATKLRERSPDRSISTGVLAQPVTRVMHSPVASCTPETTLQEAFGIMKARKIGSLVVTDHQGLLRGVLTYAGLAEAVMLNGAEPENRVTQVAAETPRVIDPETALWEAEEIMKRHSAKYLIVLEDQCPIGIVSQTDILRILISRPSTLTNRFREADSIKELAGLTPLLVDAAIDIQETNHRPSSAVRLLSEYHLIAQRRAVELTLRWMETRDLGKAPVGFSVLIMGSGGRLEMLLNPDQDNGIIIEDTPISESKAVKEWFDHFCNRLNLNLDRIGYPLCPGAIMARNSLYNKTLSKWKQQISHIADHPTEKAARWSNVVFDFDTLYGDDSLTTELRRHALAELKEKPRLLKMMSDHDAEGKPAIGFFNQLVTMKDDQGEYIDIKRNGLRIIADAARIFSLQNGIAAQNTTDRLNALMRVGKLSTDFKDSVQEAFEELLDLLLTHQIEQGKSGRELNKLINPERLSPQSRSTLRMAMRAVKRFQERLQDDYATDIF
;
A
#
# COMPACT_ATOMS: atom_id res chain seq x y z
N MET A 1 -36.22 -19.92 47.34
CA MET A 1 -35.48 -19.94 46.06
C MET A 1 -34.24 -19.08 46.22
N LYS A 2 -33.07 -19.69 46.45
CA LYS A 2 -31.78 -18.98 46.48
C LYS A 2 -31.38 -18.72 45.03
N GLN A 3 -31.36 -17.45 44.61
CA GLN A 3 -30.72 -17.03 43.36
C GLN A 3 -29.23 -17.39 43.44
N GLN A 4 -28.81 -18.38 42.66
CA GLN A 4 -27.40 -18.54 42.29
C GLN A 4 -27.01 -17.26 41.52
N ARG A 5 -26.25 -16.37 42.17
CA ARG A 5 -25.44 -15.40 41.44
C ARG A 5 -24.41 -16.22 40.67
N GLU A 6 -24.57 -16.33 39.35
CA GLU A 6 -23.53 -16.86 38.48
C GLU A 6 -22.26 -16.04 38.70
N THR A 7 -21.24 -16.67 39.28
CA THR A 7 -19.92 -16.07 39.45
C THR A 7 -19.34 -15.90 38.05
N VAL A 8 -19.25 -14.67 37.56
CA VAL A 8 -18.64 -14.36 36.26
C VAL A 8 -17.18 -14.83 36.29
N THR A 9 -16.84 -15.70 35.35
CA THR A 9 -15.49 -16.29 35.22
C THR A 9 -14.48 -15.26 34.69
N THR A 10 -13.19 -15.49 34.93
CA THR A 10 -12.10 -14.61 34.45
C THR A 10 -12.15 -14.45 32.93
N GLU A 11 -12.46 -15.51 32.21
CA GLU A 11 -12.57 -15.54 30.75
C GLU A 11 -13.76 -14.72 30.25
N GLN A 12 -14.90 -14.77 30.94
CA GLN A 12 -16.06 -13.93 30.62
C GLN A 12 -15.78 -12.45 30.83
N ILE A 13 -14.98 -12.10 31.84
CA ILE A 13 -14.53 -10.71 32.06
C ILE A 13 -13.61 -10.29 30.92
N LEU A 14 -12.61 -11.11 30.55
CA LEU A 14 -11.72 -10.81 29.43
C LEU A 14 -12.50 -10.65 28.12
N ALA A 15 -13.47 -11.52 27.84
CA ALA A 15 -14.33 -11.43 26.67
C ALA A 15 -15.15 -10.12 26.59
N ALA A 16 -15.35 -9.40 27.71
CA ALA A 16 -16.01 -8.10 27.70
C ALA A 16 -15.06 -6.92 27.40
N THR A 17 -13.74 -7.17 27.34
CA THR A 17 -12.72 -6.13 27.15
C THR A 17 -12.49 -5.81 25.68
N ARG A 18 -12.01 -4.59 25.39
CA ARG A 18 -11.69 -4.15 24.01
C ARG A 18 -10.70 -5.07 23.31
N THR A 19 -9.71 -5.59 24.03
CA THR A 19 -8.66 -6.45 23.46
C THR A 19 -9.19 -7.82 23.10
N PHE A 20 -10.09 -8.41 23.88
CA PHE A 20 -10.43 -9.83 23.77
C PHE A 20 -11.89 -10.11 23.37
N ARG A 21 -12.69 -9.08 23.05
CA ARG A 21 -14.11 -9.22 22.68
C ARG A 21 -14.42 -10.18 21.52
N ASP A 22 -13.48 -10.34 20.59
CA ASP A 22 -13.64 -11.17 19.39
C ASP A 22 -12.88 -12.50 19.53
N VAL A 23 -12.39 -12.83 20.74
CA VAL A 23 -11.63 -14.06 21.01
C VAL A 23 -12.56 -15.13 21.59
N PRO A 24 -12.61 -16.34 21.01
CA PRO A 24 -13.45 -17.42 21.49
C PRO A 24 -13.20 -17.77 22.95
N MET A 25 -14.25 -18.16 23.65
CA MET A 25 -14.18 -18.51 25.07
C MET A 25 -13.17 -19.65 25.35
N GLU A 26 -13.02 -20.59 24.42
CA GLU A 26 -12.03 -21.67 24.51
C GLU A 26 -10.59 -21.15 24.49
N THR A 27 -10.27 -20.25 23.57
CA THR A 27 -8.97 -19.59 23.49
C THR A 27 -8.70 -18.75 24.75
N LEU A 28 -9.72 -18.08 25.29
CA LEU A 28 -9.59 -17.33 26.55
C LEU A 28 -9.35 -18.25 27.76
N ARG A 29 -10.00 -19.42 27.81
CA ARG A 29 -9.72 -20.43 28.83
C ARG A 29 -8.28 -20.92 28.74
N ALA A 30 -7.79 -21.19 27.53
CA ALA A 30 -6.40 -21.58 27.32
C ALA A 30 -5.42 -20.46 27.74
N LEU A 31 -5.74 -19.20 27.42
CA LEU A 31 -4.96 -18.03 27.82
C LEU A 31 -4.90 -17.88 29.34
N VAL A 32 -6.03 -17.99 30.03
CA VAL A 32 -6.13 -17.92 31.50
C VAL A 32 -5.45 -19.12 32.16
N ALA A 33 -5.55 -20.32 31.60
CA ALA A 33 -4.86 -21.51 32.09
C ALA A 33 -3.33 -21.39 32.01
N CYS A 34 -2.82 -20.62 31.05
CA CYS A 34 -1.40 -20.29 30.94
C CYS A 34 -0.96 -19.16 31.88
N ALA A 35 -1.90 -18.44 32.52
CA ALA A 35 -1.62 -17.27 33.32
C ALA A 35 -1.50 -17.56 34.81
N SER A 36 -0.65 -16.79 35.49
CA SER A 36 -0.60 -16.70 36.95
C SER A 36 -1.22 -15.38 37.41
N ARG A 37 -2.27 -15.45 38.23
CA ARG A 37 -2.89 -14.24 38.81
C ARG A 37 -1.99 -13.66 39.91
N ARG A 38 -1.71 -12.36 39.84
CA ARG A 38 -0.87 -11.65 40.81
C ARG A 38 -1.55 -10.37 41.26
N VAL A 39 -1.47 -10.10 42.56
CA VAL A 39 -1.91 -8.83 43.15
C VAL A 39 -0.73 -7.87 43.17
N LEU A 40 -0.94 -6.67 42.63
CA LEU A 40 0.03 -5.57 42.59
C LEU A 40 -0.47 -4.45 43.52
N PRO A 41 0.17 -4.24 44.69
CA PRO A 41 -0.25 -3.19 45.62
C PRO A 41 -0.09 -1.77 45.03
N GLY A 42 -0.91 -0.83 45.49
CA GLY A 42 -0.80 0.58 45.09
C GLY A 42 0.57 1.16 45.44
N GLY A 43 1.14 1.94 44.52
CA GLY A 43 2.48 2.53 44.61
C GLY A 43 3.61 1.58 44.17
N VAL A 44 3.33 0.30 43.91
CA VAL A 44 4.34 -0.69 43.51
C VAL A 44 4.53 -0.68 41.99
N ALA A 45 5.78 -0.60 41.55
CA ALA A 45 6.13 -0.71 40.15
C ALA A 45 6.14 -2.17 39.71
N LEU A 46 5.42 -2.49 38.63
CA LEU A 46 5.50 -3.79 37.96
C LEU A 46 6.87 -3.97 37.30
N PHE A 47 7.40 -2.92 36.71
CA PHE A 47 8.77 -2.83 36.20
C PHE A 47 9.20 -1.36 36.04
N ARG A 48 10.52 -1.14 35.99
CA ARG A 48 11.15 0.17 35.85
C ARG A 48 12.06 0.23 34.62
N PRO A 49 12.35 1.44 34.09
CA PRO A 49 13.30 1.61 33.01
C PRO A 49 14.66 0.99 33.35
N GLY A 50 15.21 0.20 32.43
CA GLY A 50 16.49 -0.51 32.59
C GLY A 50 16.39 -1.85 33.34
N GLU A 51 15.22 -2.23 33.86
CA GLU A 51 15.03 -3.60 34.35
C GLU A 51 15.01 -4.59 33.18
N ALA A 52 15.73 -5.70 33.34
CA ALA A 52 15.72 -6.78 32.36
C ALA A 52 14.30 -7.27 32.07
N TYR A 53 14.01 -7.58 30.80
CA TYR A 53 12.71 -8.11 30.44
C TYR A 53 12.44 -9.43 31.17
N LYS A 54 11.30 -9.48 31.86
CA LYS A 54 10.91 -10.60 32.73
C LYS A 54 10.40 -11.82 31.97
N LYS A 55 10.38 -11.80 30.63
CA LYS A 55 9.84 -12.87 29.77
C LYS A 55 8.37 -13.19 30.05
N GLU A 56 7.60 -12.17 30.39
CA GLU A 56 6.19 -12.27 30.71
C GLU A 56 5.40 -11.14 30.05
N ILE A 57 4.22 -11.47 29.54
CA ILE A 57 3.16 -10.52 29.19
C ILE A 57 2.22 -10.41 30.37
N TYR A 58 1.68 -9.23 30.60
CA TYR A 58 0.64 -9.05 31.62
C TYR A 58 -0.64 -8.54 30.99
N ILE A 59 -1.77 -9.00 31.52
CA ILE A 59 -3.08 -8.41 31.25
C ILE A 59 -3.54 -7.74 32.54
N LEU A 60 -3.92 -6.47 32.49
CA LEU A 60 -4.59 -5.85 33.62
C LEU A 60 -5.98 -6.48 33.77
N PHE A 61 -6.22 -7.19 34.87
CA PHE A 61 -7.52 -7.84 35.10
C PHE A 61 -8.48 -6.91 35.83
N ASP A 62 -8.00 -6.24 36.87
CA ASP A 62 -8.77 -5.27 37.66
C ASP A 62 -7.83 -4.24 38.32
N GLY A 63 -8.37 -3.07 38.68
CA GLY A 63 -7.62 -1.98 39.30
C GLY A 63 -7.11 -0.94 38.33
N SER A 64 -6.05 -0.22 38.72
CA SER A 64 -5.54 0.94 37.99
C SER A 64 -4.02 0.91 37.94
N VAL A 65 -3.49 0.89 36.72
CA VAL A 65 -2.07 0.92 36.42
C VAL A 65 -1.77 2.08 35.48
N VAL A 66 -0.68 2.78 35.75
CA VAL A 66 -0.19 3.88 34.90
C VAL A 66 1.20 3.54 34.39
N MET A 67 1.38 3.74 33.08
CA MET A 67 2.66 3.59 32.41
C MET A 67 3.27 4.97 32.14
N HIS A 68 4.36 5.28 32.84
CA HIS A 68 5.15 6.48 32.62
C HIS A 68 6.17 6.23 31.51
N ARG A 69 6.04 6.98 30.41
CA ARG A 69 6.98 6.94 29.30
C ARG A 69 8.21 7.81 29.58
N PRO A 70 9.36 7.54 28.92
CA PRO A 70 10.54 8.42 28.99
C PRO A 70 10.26 9.87 28.59
N THR A 71 9.21 10.11 27.79
CA THR A 71 8.78 11.43 27.35
C THR A 71 8.08 12.26 28.42
N GLY A 72 7.84 11.71 29.62
CA GLY A 72 7.05 12.34 30.68
C GLY A 72 5.53 12.12 30.56
N ARG A 73 5.06 11.60 29.41
CA ARG A 73 3.66 11.20 29.21
C ARG A 73 3.31 10.02 30.12
N GLN A 74 2.10 10.04 30.64
CA GLN A 74 1.49 8.94 31.38
C GLN A 74 0.37 8.35 30.54
N ASP A 75 0.37 7.04 30.36
CA ASP A 75 -0.77 6.32 29.79
C ASP A 75 -1.47 5.54 30.90
N THR A 76 -2.79 5.70 30.96
CA THR A 76 -3.66 4.86 31.78
C THR A 76 -3.81 3.51 31.10
N VAL A 77 -3.58 2.44 31.86
CA VAL A 77 -3.85 1.06 31.43
C VAL A 77 -5.25 0.69 31.89
N LEU A 78 -6.10 0.22 30.97
CA LEU A 78 -7.47 -0.19 31.26
C LEU A 78 -7.55 -1.72 31.47
N PRO A 79 -8.54 -2.22 32.23
CA PRO A 79 -8.80 -3.65 32.31
C PRO A 79 -8.95 -4.29 30.92
N GLY A 80 -8.21 -5.39 30.70
CA GLY A 80 -8.06 -6.07 29.42
C GLY A 80 -6.90 -5.58 28.55
N ASP A 81 -6.21 -4.49 28.92
CA ASP A 81 -5.04 -4.04 28.18
C ASP A 81 -3.83 -4.93 28.43
N LEU A 82 -3.05 -5.12 27.36
CA LEU A 82 -1.78 -5.82 27.40
C LEU A 82 -0.66 -4.89 27.86
N ILE A 83 -0.03 -5.24 28.97
CA ILE A 83 1.16 -4.61 29.53
C ILE A 83 2.38 -5.47 29.17
N GLY A 84 3.49 -4.82 28.82
CA GLY A 84 4.70 -5.53 28.42
C GLY A 84 4.62 -6.11 27.00
N LEU A 85 3.57 -5.81 26.22
CA LEU A 85 3.48 -6.20 24.82
C LEU A 85 4.69 -5.71 24.02
N ALA A 86 5.16 -4.48 24.29
CA ALA A 86 6.38 -3.97 23.65
C ALA A 86 7.57 -4.90 23.94
N ASN A 87 7.74 -5.31 25.19
CA ASN A 87 8.84 -6.16 25.67
C ASN A 87 8.72 -7.61 25.21
N TYR A 88 7.52 -8.20 25.23
CA TYR A 88 7.27 -9.49 24.63
C TYR A 88 7.64 -9.50 23.16
N LEU A 89 7.31 -8.42 22.46
CA LEU A 89 7.57 -8.35 21.06
C LEU A 89 9.03 -7.94 20.73
N ASP A 90 9.88 -7.35 21.59
CA ASP A 90 11.31 -7.04 21.26
C ASP A 90 12.33 -7.83 22.07
N LYS A 91 11.90 -8.45 23.16
CA LYS A 91 12.76 -9.06 24.19
C LYS A 91 13.77 -8.09 24.82
N ASN A 92 13.54 -6.77 24.70
CA ASN A 92 14.40 -5.75 25.30
C ASN A 92 13.93 -5.39 26.71
N ASP A 93 14.87 -4.87 27.49
CA ASP A 93 14.65 -4.30 28.82
C ASP A 93 13.52 -3.28 28.83
N TYR A 94 12.86 -3.16 29.97
CA TYR A 94 11.78 -2.21 30.14
C TYR A 94 12.29 -0.80 29.91
N THR A 95 11.60 -0.04 29.05
CA THR A 95 11.91 1.37 28.79
C THR A 95 10.96 2.31 29.51
N THR A 96 9.88 1.78 30.10
CA THR A 96 8.85 2.55 30.79
C THR A 96 8.82 2.17 32.26
N LYS A 97 8.32 3.08 33.10
CA LYS A 97 7.99 2.77 34.49
C LYS A 97 6.50 2.48 34.55
N THR A 98 6.12 1.26 34.93
CA THR A 98 4.70 0.89 35.04
C THR A 98 4.37 0.66 36.50
N ILE A 99 3.42 1.42 37.05
CA ILE A 99 3.09 1.46 38.48
C ILE A 99 1.60 1.26 38.68
N ALA A 100 1.23 0.42 39.64
CA ALA A 100 -0.14 0.36 40.14
C ALA A 100 -0.46 1.61 40.95
N THR A 101 -1.51 2.35 40.60
CA THR A 101 -1.97 3.51 41.38
C THR A 101 -2.95 3.11 42.48
N SER A 102 -3.58 1.94 42.35
CA SER A 102 -4.40 1.29 43.38
C SER A 102 -4.03 -0.19 43.49
N GLN A 103 -4.53 -0.89 44.50
CA GLN A 103 -4.43 -2.36 44.50
C GLN A 103 -5.05 -2.89 43.20
N SER A 104 -4.24 -3.58 42.42
CA SER A 104 -4.60 -4.04 41.07
C SER A 104 -4.30 -5.52 40.94
N GLU A 105 -5.01 -6.18 40.04
CA GLU A 105 -4.76 -7.58 39.72
C GLU A 105 -4.33 -7.72 38.26
N ILE A 106 -3.30 -8.52 38.05
CA ILE A 106 -2.76 -8.80 36.73
C ILE A 106 -2.71 -10.30 36.48
N LEU A 107 -2.91 -10.67 35.22
CA LEU A 107 -2.63 -12.02 34.73
C LEU A 107 -1.24 -12.01 34.09
N ALA A 108 -0.27 -12.65 34.74
CA ALA A 108 1.09 -12.78 34.21
C ALA A 108 1.21 -14.07 33.40
N ILE A 109 1.56 -13.95 32.12
CA ILE A 109 1.63 -15.05 31.17
C ILE A 109 3.08 -15.21 30.72
N PRO A 110 3.70 -16.39 30.93
CA PRO A 110 5.01 -16.68 30.37
C PRO A 110 5.02 -16.54 28.85
N GLU A 111 6.05 -15.90 28.34
CA GLU A 111 6.21 -15.58 26.93
C GLU A 111 6.14 -16.81 26.00
N ASP A 112 6.78 -17.91 26.38
CA ASP A 112 6.84 -19.15 25.60
C ASP A 112 5.45 -19.77 25.44
N ARG A 113 4.67 -19.76 26.53
CA ARG A 113 3.28 -20.23 26.53
C ARG A 113 2.38 -19.30 25.72
N PHE A 114 2.55 -17.99 25.89
CA PHE A 114 1.78 -17.00 25.13
C PHE A 114 2.06 -17.13 23.62
N LYS A 115 3.34 -17.29 23.24
CA LYS A 115 3.75 -17.50 21.86
C LYS A 115 3.14 -18.77 21.26
N THR A 116 3.25 -19.89 21.98
CA THR A 116 2.66 -21.17 21.54
C THR A 116 1.16 -21.05 21.33
N LEU A 117 0.46 -20.34 22.22
CA LEU A 117 -0.97 -20.11 22.11
C LEU A 117 -1.31 -19.17 20.95
N GLU A 118 -0.54 -18.09 20.76
CA GLU A 118 -0.70 -17.17 19.63
C GLU A 118 -0.53 -17.87 18.29
N GLU A 119 0.48 -18.73 18.15
CA GLU A 119 0.75 -19.52 16.93
C GLU A 119 -0.36 -20.56 16.66
N ALA A 120 -0.93 -21.15 17.72
CA ALA A 120 -1.96 -22.16 17.60
C ALA A 120 -3.39 -21.59 17.44
N GLN A 121 -3.61 -20.30 17.71
CA GLN A 121 -4.95 -19.71 17.81
C GLN A 121 -5.06 -18.40 17.00
N PRO A 122 -5.64 -18.45 15.78
CA PRO A 122 -5.76 -17.30 14.89
C PRO A 122 -6.46 -16.07 15.52
N GLU A 123 -7.39 -16.29 16.43
CA GLU A 123 -8.19 -15.22 17.05
C GLU A 123 -7.36 -14.42 18.07
N LEU A 124 -6.46 -15.08 18.80
CA LEU A 124 -5.51 -14.39 19.68
C LEU A 124 -4.49 -13.59 18.86
N PHE A 125 -4.01 -14.17 17.75
CA PHE A 125 -3.15 -13.47 16.79
C PHE A 125 -3.82 -12.21 16.23
N ASN A 126 -5.10 -12.29 15.82
CA ASN A 126 -5.88 -11.15 15.35
C ASN A 126 -6.07 -10.08 16.44
N ALA A 127 -6.36 -10.47 17.68
CA ALA A 127 -6.47 -9.55 18.80
C ALA A 127 -5.20 -8.73 19.02
N LEU A 128 -4.03 -9.36 18.88
CA LEU A 128 -2.73 -8.68 18.98
C LEU A 128 -2.50 -7.69 17.83
N ASN A 129 -2.83 -8.07 16.60
CA ASN A 129 -2.74 -7.16 15.45
C ASN A 129 -3.61 -5.92 15.62
N ARG A 130 -4.81 -6.08 16.17
CA ARG A 130 -5.70 -4.96 16.49
C ARG A 130 -5.08 -4.00 17.50
N VAL A 131 -4.39 -4.51 18.52
CA VAL A 131 -3.66 -3.68 19.49
C VAL A 131 -2.49 -2.94 18.83
N ILE A 132 -1.73 -3.61 17.96
CA ILE A 132 -0.63 -2.97 17.20
C ILE A 132 -1.17 -1.86 16.30
N ALA A 133 -2.19 -2.15 15.48
CA ALA A 133 -2.83 -1.19 14.59
C ALA A 133 -3.35 0.03 15.37
N THR A 134 -4.01 -0.19 16.50
CA THR A 134 -4.50 0.88 17.37
C THR A 134 -3.37 1.78 17.86
N LYS A 135 -2.28 1.20 18.36
CA LYS A 135 -1.13 1.96 18.87
C LYS A 135 -0.38 2.74 17.79
N LEU A 136 -0.34 2.22 16.56
CA LEU A 136 0.22 2.95 15.41
C LEU A 136 -0.69 4.14 15.05
N ARG A 137 -2.02 3.91 14.97
CA ARG A 137 -3.00 4.95 14.60
C ARG A 137 -3.09 6.08 15.62
N GLU A 138 -3.01 5.79 16.92
CA GLU A 138 -3.00 6.81 17.99
C GLU A 138 -1.82 7.80 17.92
N ARG A 139 -0.80 7.50 17.10
CA ARG A 139 0.33 8.40 16.87
C ARG A 139 0.20 9.22 15.59
N SER A 140 -0.58 8.77 14.60
CA SER A 140 -0.80 9.55 13.38
C SER A 140 -1.38 10.90 13.83
N PRO A 141 -0.70 12.03 13.57
CA PRO A 141 -1.21 13.32 13.95
C PRO A 141 -2.58 13.46 13.31
N ASP A 142 -3.57 13.84 14.13
CA ASP A 142 -4.87 14.29 13.66
C ASP A 142 -4.59 15.60 12.89
N ARG A 143 -4.19 15.46 11.61
CA ARG A 143 -3.90 16.59 10.73
C ARG A 143 -5.24 17.28 10.52
N SER A 144 -5.48 18.33 11.30
CA SER A 144 -6.75 19.04 11.34
C SER A 144 -7.06 19.61 9.95
N ILE A 145 -8.14 19.09 9.36
CA ILE A 145 -8.69 19.57 8.11
C ILE A 145 -9.47 20.84 8.46
N SER A 146 -8.90 22.02 8.20
CA SER A 146 -9.71 23.24 8.35
C SER A 146 -9.67 24.19 7.14
N THR A 147 -8.78 24.01 6.16
CA THR A 147 -8.65 24.97 5.04
C THR A 147 -8.22 24.40 3.67
N GLY A 148 -8.19 23.06 3.50
CA GLY A 148 -7.64 22.40 2.30
C GLY A 148 -8.63 22.14 1.14
N VAL A 149 -8.13 21.81 -0.06
CA VAL A 149 -8.96 21.38 -1.22
C VAL A 149 -9.86 20.21 -0.83
N LEU A 150 -9.36 19.30 0.00
CA LEU A 150 -10.11 18.15 0.46
C LEU A 150 -11.37 18.51 1.26
N ALA A 151 -11.45 19.69 1.86
CA ALA A 151 -12.64 20.16 2.57
C ALA A 151 -13.75 20.68 1.63
N GLN A 152 -13.48 20.76 0.33
CA GLN A 152 -14.45 21.24 -0.67
C GLN A 152 -15.45 20.14 -1.02
N PRO A 153 -16.65 20.52 -1.49
CA PRO A 153 -17.69 19.56 -1.84
C PRO A 153 -17.34 18.76 -3.10
N VAL A 154 -17.87 17.53 -3.20
CA VAL A 154 -17.70 16.63 -4.34
C VAL A 154 -18.23 17.21 -5.66
N THR A 155 -19.18 18.15 -5.59
CA THR A 155 -19.67 18.92 -6.76
C THR A 155 -18.56 19.62 -7.54
N ARG A 156 -17.42 19.92 -6.90
CA ARG A 156 -16.29 20.56 -7.57
C ARG A 156 -15.51 19.64 -8.52
N VAL A 157 -15.59 18.32 -8.33
CA VAL A 157 -14.79 17.34 -9.10
C VAL A 157 -15.62 16.33 -9.86
N MET A 158 -16.90 16.18 -9.52
CA MET A 158 -17.75 15.16 -10.12
C MET A 158 -17.88 15.38 -11.64
N HIS A 159 -18.00 14.30 -12.38
CA HIS A 159 -18.42 14.36 -13.76
C HIS A 159 -19.93 14.56 -13.81
N SER A 160 -20.35 15.70 -14.36
CA SER A 160 -21.74 16.10 -14.54
C SER A 160 -21.93 16.70 -15.94
N PRO A 161 -23.04 16.43 -16.64
CA PRO A 161 -24.11 15.52 -16.26
C PRO A 161 -23.64 14.06 -16.27
N VAL A 162 -24.18 13.23 -15.37
CA VAL A 162 -23.78 11.84 -15.26
C VAL A 162 -24.18 11.05 -16.52
N ALA A 163 -23.26 10.23 -17.04
CA ALA A 163 -23.59 9.32 -18.13
C ALA A 163 -24.43 8.16 -17.58
N SER A 164 -25.65 8.01 -18.11
CA SER A 164 -26.58 6.98 -17.67
C SER A 164 -27.12 6.11 -18.81
N CYS A 165 -27.67 4.96 -18.45
CA CYS A 165 -28.47 4.09 -19.30
C CYS A 165 -29.72 3.61 -18.55
N THR A 166 -30.68 3.06 -19.28
CA THR A 166 -31.90 2.49 -18.69
C THR A 166 -31.72 1.00 -18.40
N PRO A 167 -32.49 0.42 -17.48
CA PRO A 167 -32.48 -1.02 -17.21
C PRO A 167 -32.79 -1.90 -18.46
N GLU A 168 -33.41 -1.32 -19.50
CA GLU A 168 -33.74 -1.96 -20.77
C GLU A 168 -32.61 -1.90 -21.81
N THR A 169 -31.57 -1.08 -21.57
CA THR A 169 -30.41 -0.99 -22.46
C THR A 169 -29.69 -2.34 -22.52
N THR A 170 -29.24 -2.75 -23.71
CA THR A 170 -28.50 -4.00 -23.86
C THR A 170 -27.06 -3.87 -23.35
N LEU A 171 -26.40 -4.98 -22.99
CA LEU A 171 -24.99 -4.96 -22.58
C LEU A 171 -24.09 -4.44 -23.70
N GLN A 172 -24.40 -4.78 -24.96
CA GLN A 172 -23.69 -4.30 -26.14
C GLN A 172 -23.78 -2.78 -26.30
N GLU A 173 -24.98 -2.21 -26.18
CA GLU A 173 -25.19 -0.76 -26.26
C GLU A 173 -24.49 -0.04 -25.10
N ALA A 174 -24.62 -0.57 -23.88
CA ALA A 174 -23.96 -0.01 -22.71
C ALA A 174 -22.43 0.03 -22.89
N PHE A 175 -21.83 -1.07 -23.35
CA PHE A 175 -20.41 -1.14 -23.70
C PHE A 175 -20.04 -0.14 -24.80
N GLY A 176 -20.87 -0.02 -25.84
CA GLY A 176 -20.69 0.95 -26.92
C GLY A 176 -20.66 2.40 -26.42
N ILE A 177 -21.59 2.76 -25.52
CA ILE A 177 -21.65 4.09 -24.89
C ILE A 177 -20.37 4.33 -24.07
N MET A 178 -19.95 3.36 -23.25
CA MET A 178 -18.73 3.46 -22.45
C MET A 178 -17.49 3.68 -23.33
N LYS A 179 -17.35 2.91 -24.41
CA LYS A 179 -16.22 3.00 -25.34
C LYS A 179 -16.21 4.34 -26.09
N ALA A 180 -17.35 4.76 -26.64
CA ALA A 180 -17.46 6.00 -27.40
C ALA A 180 -17.16 7.24 -26.54
N ARG A 181 -17.63 7.24 -25.29
CA ARG A 181 -17.40 8.34 -24.34
C ARG A 181 -16.09 8.23 -23.57
N LYS A 182 -15.32 7.15 -23.75
CA LYS A 182 -14.08 6.84 -23.01
C LYS A 182 -14.28 6.85 -21.48
N ILE A 183 -15.41 6.32 -21.02
CA ILE A 183 -15.77 6.23 -19.60
C ILE A 183 -15.77 4.77 -19.15
N GLY A 184 -15.51 4.55 -17.85
CA GLY A 184 -15.39 3.21 -17.26
C GLY A 184 -16.65 2.66 -16.59
N SER A 185 -17.70 3.49 -16.51
CA SER A 185 -18.94 3.18 -15.81
C SER A 185 -20.12 3.96 -16.39
N LEU A 186 -21.33 3.44 -16.17
CA LEU A 186 -22.62 4.05 -16.49
C LEU A 186 -23.54 3.94 -15.28
N VAL A 187 -24.26 5.01 -14.98
CA VAL A 187 -25.30 4.97 -13.96
C VAL A 187 -26.58 4.39 -14.56
N VAL A 188 -27.20 3.45 -13.88
CA VAL A 188 -28.46 2.84 -14.33
C VAL A 188 -29.59 3.62 -13.68
N THR A 189 -30.43 4.27 -14.49
CA THR A 189 -31.59 5.07 -14.03
C THR A 189 -32.87 4.56 -14.65
N ASP A 190 -33.97 4.53 -13.90
CA ASP A 190 -35.29 4.23 -14.49
C ASP A 190 -35.82 5.38 -15.37
N HIS A 191 -37.00 5.20 -15.96
CA HIS A 191 -37.64 6.20 -16.83
C HIS A 191 -38.04 7.50 -16.10
N GLN A 192 -38.03 7.51 -14.76
CA GLN A 192 -38.27 8.70 -13.94
C GLN A 192 -36.96 9.41 -13.54
N GLY A 193 -35.81 8.87 -13.95
CA GLY A 193 -34.49 9.40 -13.63
C GLY A 193 -33.95 8.94 -12.28
N LEU A 194 -34.62 8.02 -11.58
CA LEU A 194 -34.20 7.55 -10.26
C LEU A 194 -33.10 6.50 -10.38
N LEU A 195 -32.15 6.54 -9.44
CA LEU A 195 -31.00 5.63 -9.40
C LEU A 195 -31.43 4.18 -9.14
N ARG A 196 -31.00 3.26 -10.02
CA ARG A 196 -31.24 1.81 -9.90
C ARG A 196 -29.96 1.00 -9.75
N GLY A 197 -28.82 1.52 -10.19
CA GLY A 197 -27.56 0.79 -10.10
C GLY A 197 -26.38 1.54 -10.73
N VAL A 198 -25.21 0.92 -10.73
CA VAL A 198 -24.08 1.32 -11.57
C VAL A 198 -23.56 0.11 -12.33
N LEU A 199 -23.27 0.30 -13.61
CA LEU A 199 -22.69 -0.70 -14.49
C LEU A 199 -21.24 -0.30 -14.79
N THR A 200 -20.30 -1.20 -14.56
CA THR A 200 -18.86 -0.98 -14.78
C THR A 200 -18.33 -1.94 -15.86
N TYR A 201 -17.15 -1.68 -16.43
CA TYR A 201 -16.49 -2.67 -17.30
C TYR A 201 -16.26 -4.01 -16.58
N ALA A 202 -16.00 -3.99 -15.27
CA ALA A 202 -15.83 -5.20 -14.48
C ALA A 202 -17.16 -5.96 -14.35
N GLY A 203 -18.25 -5.27 -14.03
CA GLY A 203 -19.59 -5.86 -13.97
C GLY A 203 -20.07 -6.40 -15.33
N LEU A 204 -19.78 -5.70 -16.43
CA LEU A 204 -20.04 -6.21 -17.79
C LEU A 204 -19.24 -7.49 -18.07
N ALA A 205 -17.95 -7.50 -17.73
CA ALA A 205 -17.10 -8.67 -17.94
C ALA A 205 -17.55 -9.86 -17.09
N GLU A 206 -17.88 -9.65 -15.83
CA GLU A 206 -18.43 -10.68 -14.93
C GLU A 206 -19.75 -11.24 -15.47
N ALA A 207 -20.67 -10.39 -15.91
CA ALA A 207 -21.95 -10.80 -16.46
C ALA A 207 -21.79 -11.73 -17.68
N VAL A 208 -20.94 -11.33 -18.63
CA VAL A 208 -20.75 -12.09 -19.87
C VAL A 208 -19.89 -13.34 -19.63
N MET A 209 -18.80 -13.20 -18.89
CA MET A 209 -17.78 -14.25 -18.78
C MET A 209 -18.07 -15.28 -17.68
N LEU A 210 -18.71 -14.87 -16.58
CA LEU A 210 -18.97 -15.75 -15.43
C LEU A 210 -20.43 -16.18 -15.34
N ASN A 211 -21.36 -15.28 -15.69
CA ASN A 211 -22.79 -15.54 -15.58
C ASN A 211 -23.45 -15.92 -16.91
N GLY A 212 -22.67 -15.98 -18.01
CA GLY A 212 -23.15 -16.43 -19.32
C GLY A 212 -24.16 -15.49 -19.97
N ALA A 213 -24.15 -14.20 -19.63
CA ALA A 213 -25.00 -13.21 -20.30
C ALA A 213 -24.53 -12.98 -21.73
N GLU A 214 -25.47 -12.99 -22.68
CA GLU A 214 -25.29 -12.62 -24.06
C GLU A 214 -25.27 -11.08 -24.23
N PRO A 215 -24.59 -10.54 -25.25
CA PRO A 215 -24.54 -9.09 -25.51
C PRO A 215 -25.91 -8.40 -25.62
N GLU A 216 -26.92 -9.15 -26.07
CA GLU A 216 -28.30 -8.73 -26.25
C GLU A 216 -29.11 -8.71 -24.94
N ASN A 217 -28.58 -9.33 -23.87
CA ASN A 217 -29.23 -9.26 -22.55
C ASN A 217 -29.32 -7.81 -22.07
N ARG A 218 -30.38 -7.54 -21.32
CA ARG A 218 -30.64 -6.21 -20.77
C ARG A 218 -29.88 -5.99 -19.48
N VAL A 219 -29.56 -4.73 -19.17
CA VAL A 219 -28.93 -4.37 -17.90
C VAL A 219 -29.75 -4.85 -16.69
N THR A 220 -31.08 -4.89 -16.76
CA THR A 220 -31.97 -5.50 -15.74
C THR A 220 -31.66 -6.98 -15.43
N GLN A 221 -31.21 -7.73 -16.44
CA GLN A 221 -30.94 -9.16 -16.34
C GLN A 221 -29.56 -9.44 -15.74
N VAL A 222 -28.76 -8.39 -15.59
CA VAL A 222 -27.44 -8.41 -14.96
C VAL A 222 -27.53 -7.66 -13.64
N ALA A 223 -26.90 -8.18 -12.58
CA ALA A 223 -26.86 -7.47 -11.32
C ALA A 223 -26.02 -6.18 -11.48
N ALA A 224 -26.68 -5.05 -11.72
CA ALA A 224 -26.04 -3.75 -11.58
C ALA A 224 -25.56 -3.61 -10.13
N GLU A 225 -24.31 -3.20 -9.95
CA GLU A 225 -23.73 -3.05 -8.62
C GLU A 225 -24.55 -2.01 -7.84
N THR A 226 -24.80 -2.24 -6.56
CA THR A 226 -25.45 -1.24 -5.71
C THR A 226 -24.47 -0.09 -5.49
N PRO A 227 -24.73 1.10 -6.07
CA PRO A 227 -23.79 2.20 -5.99
C PRO A 227 -23.73 2.72 -4.55
N ARG A 228 -22.54 3.18 -4.16
CA ARG A 228 -22.41 4.02 -2.97
C ARG A 228 -22.76 5.45 -3.37
N VAL A 229 -23.64 6.04 -2.57
CA VAL A 229 -24.19 7.36 -2.84
C VAL A 229 -23.68 8.35 -1.80
N ILE A 230 -23.49 9.59 -2.24
CA ILE A 230 -23.08 10.71 -1.39
C ILE A 230 -23.91 11.95 -1.75
N ASP A 231 -23.99 12.87 -0.80
CA ASP A 231 -24.62 14.18 -0.96
C ASP A 231 -23.72 15.13 -1.77
N PRO A 232 -24.27 16.09 -2.55
CA PRO A 232 -23.48 17.02 -3.35
C PRO A 232 -22.47 17.84 -2.51
N GLU A 233 -22.81 18.12 -1.25
CA GLU A 233 -21.97 18.89 -0.34
C GLU A 233 -20.99 18.02 0.47
N THR A 234 -20.99 16.71 0.25
CA THR A 234 -20.01 15.78 0.87
C THR A 234 -18.60 16.25 0.57
N ALA A 235 -17.76 16.39 1.60
CA ALA A 235 -16.40 16.85 1.41
C ALA A 235 -15.55 15.79 0.67
N LEU A 236 -14.57 16.23 -0.13
CA LEU A 236 -13.70 15.32 -0.88
C LEU A 236 -12.89 14.36 0.00
N TRP A 237 -12.45 14.76 1.20
CA TRP A 237 -11.81 13.84 2.15
C TRP A 237 -12.79 12.74 2.62
N GLU A 238 -14.04 13.11 2.83
CA GLU A 238 -15.08 12.18 3.28
C GLU A 238 -15.43 11.20 2.16
N ALA A 239 -15.58 11.69 0.93
CA ALA A 239 -15.73 10.87 -0.26
C ALA A 239 -14.55 9.90 -0.45
N GLU A 240 -13.30 10.37 -0.27
CA GLU A 240 -12.12 9.52 -0.35
C GLU A 240 -12.12 8.42 0.72
N GLU A 241 -12.50 8.77 1.96
CA GLU A 241 -12.60 7.83 3.07
C GLU A 241 -13.72 6.79 2.85
N ILE A 242 -14.87 7.20 2.32
CA ILE A 242 -15.96 6.30 1.92
C ILE A 242 -15.47 5.34 0.83
N MET A 243 -14.77 5.84 -0.20
CA MET A 243 -14.18 5.02 -1.26
C MET A 243 -13.18 4.01 -0.70
N LYS A 244 -12.30 4.41 0.24
CA LYS A 244 -11.32 3.53 0.88
C LYS A 244 -12.00 2.46 1.73
N ARG A 245 -12.88 2.87 2.63
CA ARG A 245 -13.59 2.00 3.58
C ARG A 245 -14.47 0.98 2.87
N HIS A 246 -15.25 1.44 1.90
CA HIS A 246 -16.15 0.58 1.13
C HIS A 246 -15.53 0.06 -0.15
N SER A 247 -14.24 0.38 -0.36
CA SER A 247 -13.48 -0.24 -1.43
C SER A 247 -14.09 0.05 -2.81
N ALA A 248 -14.82 1.17 -2.90
CA ALA A 248 -15.64 1.61 -4.02
C ALA A 248 -14.81 2.48 -4.96
N LYS A 249 -14.82 2.15 -6.25
CA LYS A 249 -14.07 2.91 -7.28
C LYS A 249 -14.76 4.21 -7.67
N TYR A 250 -16.09 4.25 -7.54
CA TYR A 250 -16.95 5.38 -7.88
C TYR A 250 -17.94 5.63 -6.75
N LEU A 251 -18.25 6.90 -6.51
CA LEU A 251 -19.40 7.33 -5.73
C LEU A 251 -20.36 8.10 -6.63
N ILE A 252 -21.65 7.82 -6.48
CA ILE A 252 -22.71 8.53 -7.20
C ILE A 252 -23.18 9.70 -6.35
N VAL A 253 -23.20 10.88 -6.93
CA VAL A 253 -23.69 12.10 -6.27
C VAL A 253 -25.19 12.19 -6.54
N LEU A 254 -26.00 12.15 -5.48
CA LEU A 254 -27.46 12.22 -5.54
C LEU A 254 -27.95 13.58 -5.03
N GLU A 255 -28.87 14.20 -5.76
CA GLU A 255 -29.67 15.34 -5.29
C GLU A 255 -31.15 14.99 -5.50
N ASP A 256 -31.98 15.09 -4.47
CA ASP A 256 -33.40 14.71 -4.52
C ASP A 256 -33.68 13.34 -5.18
N GLN A 257 -32.88 12.32 -4.82
CA GLN A 257 -32.92 10.94 -5.37
C GLN A 257 -32.54 10.79 -6.84
N CYS A 258 -32.17 11.88 -7.51
CA CYS A 258 -31.69 11.87 -8.89
C CYS A 258 -30.15 11.90 -8.92
N PRO A 259 -29.49 11.03 -9.70
CA PRO A 259 -28.04 11.08 -9.86
C PRO A 259 -27.64 12.27 -10.72
N ILE A 260 -26.97 13.24 -10.10
CA ILE A 260 -26.51 14.46 -10.75
C ILE A 260 -25.04 14.40 -11.18
N GLY A 261 -24.28 13.45 -10.63
CA GLY A 261 -22.86 13.28 -10.94
C GLY A 261 -22.26 11.95 -10.48
N ILE A 262 -21.02 11.72 -10.90
CA ILE A 262 -20.19 10.58 -10.48
C ILE A 262 -18.78 11.07 -10.18
N VAL A 263 -18.18 10.59 -9.09
CA VAL A 263 -16.80 10.91 -8.72
C VAL A 263 -16.00 9.63 -8.53
N SER A 264 -14.77 9.60 -9.06
CA SER A 264 -13.80 8.53 -8.81
C SER A 264 -12.64 9.01 -7.93
N GLN A 265 -11.89 8.07 -7.37
CA GLN A 265 -10.68 8.40 -6.60
C GLN A 265 -9.66 9.17 -7.45
N THR A 266 -9.58 8.87 -8.75
CA THR A 266 -8.72 9.60 -9.71
C THR A 266 -9.16 11.06 -9.87
N ASP A 267 -10.47 11.35 -9.83
CA ASP A 267 -10.97 12.73 -9.93
C ASP A 267 -10.63 13.55 -8.68
N ILE A 268 -10.74 12.94 -7.51
CA ILE A 268 -10.32 13.54 -6.23
C ILE A 268 -8.81 13.82 -6.27
N LEU A 269 -7.99 12.85 -6.68
CA LEU A 269 -6.54 13.03 -6.82
C LEU A 269 -6.21 14.12 -7.85
N ARG A 270 -6.92 14.16 -8.98
CA ARG A 270 -6.74 15.19 -10.00
C ARG A 270 -6.95 16.57 -9.42
N ILE A 271 -7.95 16.84 -8.58
CA ILE A 271 -8.12 18.20 -8.04
C ILE A 271 -7.05 18.59 -7.02
N LEU A 272 -6.51 17.62 -6.27
CA LEU A 272 -5.33 17.85 -5.43
C LEU A 272 -4.12 18.25 -6.26
N ILE A 273 -4.00 17.68 -7.46
CA ILE A 273 -3.00 18.03 -8.47
C ILE A 273 -3.37 19.30 -9.25
N SER A 274 -4.66 19.65 -9.34
CA SER A 274 -5.24 20.69 -10.22
C SER A 274 -5.56 22.01 -9.52
N ARG A 275 -5.11 22.21 -8.26
CA ARG A 275 -4.56 23.55 -8.00
C ARG A 275 -3.51 23.78 -9.09
N PRO A 276 -3.41 24.94 -9.73
CA PRO A 276 -2.21 25.26 -10.46
C PRO A 276 -1.06 25.28 -9.43
N SER A 277 -0.51 24.12 -9.09
CA SER A 277 0.89 24.08 -8.74
C SER A 277 1.56 24.51 -10.02
N THR A 278 2.15 25.70 -9.99
CA THR A 278 3.03 26.18 -11.06
C THR A 278 3.94 25.06 -11.52
N LEU A 279 4.35 24.16 -10.61
CA LEU A 279 5.21 23.01 -10.90
C LEU A 279 4.64 21.98 -11.89
N THR A 280 3.38 21.54 -11.78
CA THR A 280 2.84 20.53 -12.72
C THR A 280 2.79 21.06 -14.14
N ASN A 281 2.30 22.29 -14.32
CA ASN A 281 2.26 22.93 -15.63
C ASN A 281 3.66 23.21 -16.14
N ARG A 282 4.57 23.70 -15.28
CA ARG A 282 5.98 23.88 -15.63
C ARG A 282 6.63 22.57 -16.10
N PHE A 283 6.36 21.42 -15.48
CA PHE A 283 6.85 20.14 -15.98
C PHE A 283 6.28 19.81 -17.35
N ARG A 284 4.98 20.02 -17.59
CA ARG A 284 4.35 19.72 -18.91
C ARG A 284 4.81 20.67 -20.02
N GLU A 285 5.06 21.93 -19.66
CA GLU A 285 5.42 23.00 -20.58
C GLU A 285 6.93 23.07 -20.84
N ALA A 286 7.76 22.51 -19.96
CA ALA A 286 9.22 22.57 -20.08
C ALA A 286 9.71 22.15 -21.47
N ASP A 287 10.46 23.01 -22.15
CA ASP A 287 10.83 22.82 -23.56
C ASP A 287 12.19 22.15 -23.74
N SER A 288 12.89 21.85 -22.63
CA SER A 288 14.18 21.17 -22.67
C SER A 288 14.45 20.31 -21.45
N ILE A 289 15.34 19.31 -21.63
CA ILE A 289 15.86 18.49 -20.52
C ILE A 289 16.54 19.36 -19.46
N LYS A 290 17.21 20.45 -19.86
CA LYS A 290 17.84 21.40 -18.94
C LYS A 290 16.81 22.11 -18.06
N GLU A 291 15.69 22.51 -18.65
CA GLU A 291 14.60 23.15 -17.91
C GLU A 291 13.96 22.16 -16.93
N LEU A 292 13.63 20.93 -17.38
CA LEU A 292 13.12 19.87 -16.50
C LEU A 292 14.06 19.60 -15.32
N ALA A 293 15.38 19.55 -15.56
CA ALA A 293 16.37 19.35 -14.50
C ALA A 293 16.35 20.49 -13.45
N GLY A 294 16.00 21.71 -13.86
CA GLY A 294 15.82 22.84 -12.94
C GLY A 294 14.51 22.79 -12.14
N LEU A 295 13.53 21.97 -12.55
CA LEU A 295 12.23 21.83 -11.90
C LEU A 295 12.19 20.68 -10.88
N THR A 296 12.89 19.57 -11.13
CA THR A 296 12.90 18.41 -10.21
C THR A 296 13.27 18.75 -8.76
N PRO A 297 14.22 19.65 -8.46
CA PRO A 297 14.52 20.04 -7.08
C PRO A 297 13.32 20.64 -6.33
N LEU A 298 12.35 21.25 -7.04
CA LEU A 298 11.14 21.83 -6.46
C LEU A 298 10.15 20.77 -5.96
N LEU A 299 10.41 19.48 -6.21
CA LEU A 299 9.61 18.39 -5.64
C LEU A 299 9.72 18.33 -4.12
N VAL A 300 10.80 18.85 -3.52
CA VAL A 300 10.92 18.95 -2.06
C VAL A 300 9.85 19.89 -1.50
N ASP A 301 9.68 21.07 -2.11
CA ASP A 301 8.65 22.04 -1.75
C ASP A 301 7.25 21.47 -1.96
N ALA A 302 7.03 20.80 -3.10
CA ALA A 302 5.78 20.11 -3.34
C ALA A 302 5.49 19.03 -2.28
N ALA A 303 6.49 18.24 -1.88
CA ALA A 303 6.32 17.20 -0.87
C ALA A 303 5.95 17.75 0.51
N ILE A 304 6.46 18.94 0.88
CA ILE A 304 6.07 19.64 2.11
C ILE A 304 4.58 19.99 2.06
N ASP A 305 4.15 20.70 1.01
CA ASP A 305 2.75 21.10 0.84
C ASP A 305 1.81 19.89 0.83
N ILE A 306 2.22 18.83 0.13
CA ILE A 306 1.47 17.57 0.04
C ILE A 306 1.38 16.91 1.42
N GLN A 307 2.49 16.82 2.17
CA GLN A 307 2.48 16.20 3.49
C GLN A 307 1.61 16.98 4.47
N GLU A 308 1.62 18.32 4.42
CA GLU A 308 0.80 19.17 5.30
C GLU A 308 -0.71 19.10 4.98
N THR A 309 -1.07 18.90 3.71
CA THR A 309 -2.47 18.93 3.25
C THR A 309 -3.16 17.58 3.16
N ASN A 310 -2.44 16.47 3.39
CA ASN A 310 -2.99 15.12 3.29
C ASN A 310 -3.04 14.42 4.66
N HIS A 311 -4.16 13.74 4.93
CA HIS A 311 -4.37 13.00 6.18
C HIS A 311 -3.55 11.70 6.26
N ARG A 312 -3.27 11.05 5.12
CA ARG A 312 -2.48 9.80 5.06
C ARG A 312 -1.17 9.92 4.27
N PRO A 313 -0.04 9.43 4.80
CA PRO A 313 1.25 9.37 4.10
C PRO A 313 1.20 8.66 2.73
N SER A 314 0.48 7.55 2.61
CA SER A 314 0.31 6.83 1.36
C SER A 314 -0.35 7.66 0.27
N SER A 315 -1.30 8.52 0.64
CA SER A 315 -1.99 9.42 -0.28
C SER A 315 -1.07 10.58 -0.70
N ALA A 316 -0.27 11.10 0.22
CA ALA A 316 0.78 12.07 -0.07
C ALA A 316 1.84 11.51 -1.04
N VAL A 317 2.34 10.31 -0.78
CA VAL A 317 3.34 9.65 -1.64
C VAL A 317 2.78 9.29 -3.02
N ARG A 318 1.51 8.90 -3.11
CA ARG A 318 0.82 8.69 -4.39
C ARG A 318 0.77 9.98 -5.21
N LEU A 319 0.45 11.10 -4.56
CA LEU A 319 0.45 12.42 -5.20
C LEU A 319 1.85 12.85 -5.64
N LEU A 320 2.86 12.67 -4.80
CA LEU A 320 4.26 12.92 -5.16
C LEU A 320 4.70 12.08 -6.36
N SER A 321 4.26 10.82 -6.42
CA SER A 321 4.54 9.93 -7.55
C SER A 321 3.98 10.46 -8.86
N GLU A 322 2.79 11.07 -8.86
CA GLU A 322 2.23 11.70 -10.06
C GLU A 322 3.10 12.86 -10.57
N TYR A 323 3.67 13.68 -9.68
CA TYR A 323 4.63 14.71 -10.10
C TYR A 323 5.86 14.10 -10.80
N HIS A 324 6.42 13.03 -10.22
CA HIS A 324 7.52 12.29 -10.84
C HIS A 324 7.12 11.75 -12.23
N LEU A 325 5.96 11.12 -12.35
CA LEU A 325 5.47 10.58 -13.63
C LEU A 325 5.28 11.67 -14.68
N ILE A 326 4.78 12.85 -14.31
CA ILE A 326 4.62 13.98 -15.23
C ILE A 326 5.98 14.47 -15.75
N ALA A 327 6.97 14.61 -14.87
CA ALA A 327 8.33 14.97 -15.27
C ALA A 327 8.96 13.91 -16.20
N GLN A 328 8.82 12.62 -15.88
CA GLN A 328 9.35 11.52 -16.69
C GLN A 328 8.62 11.40 -18.05
N ARG A 329 7.30 11.58 -18.10
CA ARG A 329 6.53 11.65 -19.35
C ARG A 329 6.99 12.79 -20.24
N ARG A 330 7.24 13.97 -19.66
CA ARG A 330 7.81 15.08 -20.44
C ARG A 330 9.20 14.75 -20.97
N ALA A 331 10.03 14.07 -20.18
CA ALA A 331 11.34 13.62 -20.64
C ALA A 331 11.23 12.66 -21.85
N VAL A 332 10.22 11.78 -21.87
CA VAL A 332 9.90 10.93 -23.03
C VAL A 332 9.55 11.79 -24.25
N GLU A 333 8.61 12.73 -24.11
CA GLU A 333 8.20 13.63 -25.20
C GLU A 333 9.37 14.44 -25.78
N LEU A 334 10.19 15.04 -24.92
CA LEU A 334 11.37 15.80 -25.33
C LEU A 334 12.43 14.91 -26.00
N THR A 335 12.54 13.66 -25.56
CA THR A 335 13.43 12.68 -26.20
C THR A 335 12.93 12.31 -27.60
N LEU A 336 11.62 12.09 -27.78
CA LEU A 336 11.02 11.84 -29.09
C LEU A 336 11.20 13.02 -30.04
N ARG A 337 10.94 14.26 -29.56
CA ARG A 337 11.21 15.48 -30.35
C ARG A 337 12.68 15.58 -30.74
N TRP A 338 13.59 15.25 -29.82
CA TRP A 338 15.03 15.23 -30.12
C TRP A 338 15.39 14.21 -31.20
N MET A 339 14.78 13.02 -31.21
CA MET A 339 14.97 12.02 -32.28
C MET A 339 14.55 12.58 -33.64
N GLU A 340 13.38 13.22 -33.71
CA GLU A 340 12.86 13.82 -34.94
C GLU A 340 13.79 14.95 -35.46
N THR A 341 14.26 15.84 -34.59
CA THR A 341 15.16 16.96 -34.96
C THR A 341 16.58 16.53 -35.37
N ARG A 342 16.96 15.26 -35.18
CA ARG A 342 18.26 14.70 -35.57
C ARG A 342 18.17 13.77 -36.78
N ASP A 343 17.09 13.87 -37.55
CA ASP A 343 16.81 13.06 -38.74
C ASP A 343 16.77 11.54 -38.46
N LEU A 344 16.52 11.14 -37.20
CA LEU A 344 16.29 9.74 -36.83
C LEU A 344 14.81 9.32 -37.05
N GLY A 345 13.94 10.29 -37.34
CA GLY A 345 12.54 10.06 -37.66
C GLY A 345 11.64 9.74 -36.46
N LYS A 346 10.37 9.49 -36.76
CA LYS A 346 9.34 9.08 -35.78
C LYS A 346 9.51 7.61 -35.39
N ALA A 347 8.84 7.21 -34.30
CA ALA A 347 8.78 5.82 -33.91
C ALA A 347 8.25 4.95 -35.08
N PRO A 348 8.96 3.89 -35.48
CA PRO A 348 8.63 3.12 -36.68
C PRO A 348 7.43 2.19 -36.51
N VAL A 349 7.06 1.85 -35.27
CA VAL A 349 5.91 1.01 -34.88
C VAL A 349 5.34 1.49 -33.54
N GLY A 350 4.15 1.03 -33.16
CA GLY A 350 3.58 1.31 -31.85
C GLY A 350 4.47 0.80 -30.71
N PHE A 351 4.41 1.47 -29.55
CA PHE A 351 5.19 1.08 -28.38
C PHE A 351 4.58 1.61 -27.08
N SER A 352 5.05 1.08 -25.96
CA SER A 352 4.73 1.54 -24.63
C SER A 352 5.99 1.58 -23.77
N VAL A 353 6.32 2.75 -23.22
CA VAL A 353 7.35 2.88 -22.19
C VAL A 353 6.74 2.46 -20.86
N LEU A 354 7.36 1.48 -20.22
CA LEU A 354 6.99 0.97 -18.92
C LEU A 354 7.66 1.79 -17.82
N ILE A 355 6.91 2.08 -16.76
CA ILE A 355 7.47 2.40 -15.45
C ILE A 355 7.33 1.15 -14.57
N MET A 356 8.36 0.81 -13.78
CA MET A 356 8.38 -0.40 -12.96
C MET A 356 8.64 -0.08 -11.48
N GLY A 357 8.59 -1.10 -10.63
CA GLY A 357 8.92 -0.97 -9.21
C GLY A 357 8.06 0.07 -8.49
N SER A 358 8.69 0.95 -7.70
CA SER A 358 7.95 1.99 -6.96
C SER A 358 7.22 2.97 -7.87
N GLY A 359 7.69 3.17 -9.11
CA GLY A 359 6.99 4.03 -10.07
C GLY A 359 5.68 3.40 -10.56
N GLY A 360 5.69 2.11 -10.89
CA GLY A 360 4.47 1.38 -11.28
C GLY A 360 3.49 1.13 -10.13
N ARG A 361 3.93 1.24 -8.87
CA ARG A 361 3.05 1.21 -7.70
C ARG A 361 2.49 2.57 -7.27
N LEU A 362 2.96 3.68 -7.87
CA LEU A 362 2.72 5.05 -7.39
C LEU A 362 3.21 5.25 -5.94
N GLU A 363 4.42 4.77 -5.65
CA GLU A 363 5.07 4.79 -4.33
C GLU A 363 6.48 5.42 -4.38
N MET A 364 6.70 6.39 -5.27
CA MET A 364 7.95 7.15 -5.37
C MET A 364 8.01 8.23 -4.29
N LEU A 365 9.09 8.18 -3.50
CA LEU A 365 9.52 9.26 -2.60
C LEU A 365 10.45 10.24 -3.35
N LEU A 366 11.15 11.13 -2.66
CA LEU A 366 11.89 12.25 -3.28
C LEU A 366 13.15 11.86 -4.07
N ASN A 367 13.73 10.69 -3.84
CA ASN A 367 14.92 10.19 -4.54
C ASN A 367 14.70 8.81 -5.19
N PRO A 368 13.74 8.67 -6.12
CA PRO A 368 13.47 7.40 -6.76
C PRO A 368 14.55 7.04 -7.78
N ASP A 369 14.79 5.74 -7.93
CA ASP A 369 15.63 5.18 -8.99
C ASP A 369 14.80 5.11 -10.30
N GLN A 370 15.43 5.03 -11.49
CA GLN A 370 14.69 4.85 -12.77
C GLN A 370 14.58 3.38 -13.18
N ASP A 371 13.50 2.72 -12.73
CA ASP A 371 13.13 1.38 -13.20
C ASP A 371 12.14 1.50 -14.36
N ASN A 372 12.58 1.17 -15.58
CA ASN A 372 11.74 1.28 -16.78
C ASN A 372 12.07 0.24 -17.85
N GLY A 373 11.19 0.13 -18.82
CA GLY A 373 11.35 -0.75 -19.99
C GLY A 373 10.56 -0.23 -21.18
N ILE A 374 10.57 -0.97 -22.28
CA ILE A 374 9.76 -0.67 -23.46
C ILE A 374 9.17 -1.95 -24.03
N ILE A 375 7.86 -1.89 -24.34
CA ILE A 375 7.16 -2.88 -25.13
C ILE A 375 7.04 -2.34 -26.54
N ILE A 376 7.55 -3.09 -27.52
CA ILE A 376 7.37 -2.80 -28.94
C ILE A 376 6.16 -3.60 -29.44
N GLU A 377 5.26 -2.97 -30.19
CA GLU A 377 4.13 -3.65 -30.83
C GLU A 377 4.62 -4.77 -31.75
N ASP A 378 3.90 -5.89 -31.82
CA ASP A 378 4.22 -6.98 -32.73
C ASP A 378 3.67 -6.67 -34.14
N THR A 379 4.57 -6.30 -35.05
CA THR A 379 4.30 -6.07 -36.47
C THR A 379 5.30 -6.85 -37.33
N PRO A 380 5.06 -7.06 -38.64
CA PRO A 380 6.01 -7.75 -39.52
C PRO A 380 7.41 -7.11 -39.55
N ILE A 381 7.54 -5.82 -39.25
CA ILE A 381 8.82 -5.10 -39.26
C ILE A 381 9.46 -4.94 -37.88
N SER A 382 8.76 -5.28 -36.79
CA SER A 382 9.21 -5.00 -35.41
C SER A 382 10.54 -5.68 -35.05
N GLU A 383 10.87 -6.77 -35.74
CA GLU A 383 12.12 -7.53 -35.58
C GLU A 383 13.27 -7.01 -36.47
N SER A 384 12.99 -6.08 -37.37
CA SER A 384 13.98 -5.57 -38.34
C SER A 384 15.12 -4.84 -37.64
N LYS A 385 16.30 -4.83 -38.29
CA LYS A 385 17.48 -4.14 -37.79
C LYS A 385 17.22 -2.64 -37.57
N ALA A 386 16.54 -1.98 -38.51
CA ALA A 386 16.22 -0.56 -38.42
C ALA A 386 15.32 -0.22 -37.22
N VAL A 387 14.31 -1.04 -36.93
CA VAL A 387 13.44 -0.84 -35.75
C VAL A 387 14.22 -1.01 -34.46
N LYS A 388 15.06 -2.05 -34.37
CA LYS A 388 15.93 -2.30 -33.20
C LYS A 388 16.89 -1.13 -32.96
N GLU A 389 17.58 -0.67 -34.00
CA GLU A 389 18.52 0.47 -33.91
C GLU A 389 17.81 1.76 -33.47
N TRP A 390 16.60 2.02 -33.98
CA TRP A 390 15.82 3.19 -33.57
C TRP A 390 15.48 3.14 -32.08
N PHE A 391 14.95 2.01 -31.59
CA PHE A 391 14.58 1.87 -30.18
C PHE A 391 15.81 1.84 -29.26
N ASP A 392 16.93 1.26 -29.67
CA ASP A 392 18.18 1.30 -28.90
C ASP A 392 18.68 2.74 -28.73
N HIS A 393 18.66 3.54 -29.80
CA HIS A 393 19.00 4.96 -29.74
C HIS A 393 18.04 5.75 -28.84
N PHE A 394 16.73 5.56 -29.01
CA PHE A 394 15.71 6.20 -28.19
C PHE A 394 15.87 5.86 -26.71
N CYS A 395 15.95 4.57 -26.36
CA CYS A 395 16.02 4.12 -24.98
C CYS A 395 17.32 4.55 -24.29
N ASN A 396 18.46 4.44 -24.97
CA ASN A 396 19.73 4.92 -24.44
C ASN A 396 19.69 6.43 -24.17
N ARG A 397 19.09 7.21 -25.07
CA ARG A 397 18.94 8.66 -24.88
C ARG A 397 17.97 8.99 -23.76
N LEU A 398 16.83 8.29 -23.68
CA LEU A 398 15.82 8.49 -22.65
C LEU A 398 16.41 8.26 -21.25
N ASN A 399 17.08 7.13 -21.01
CA ASN A 399 17.66 6.84 -19.69
C ASN A 399 18.74 7.85 -19.28
N LEU A 400 19.56 8.34 -20.23
CA LEU A 400 20.52 9.42 -19.96
C LEU A 400 19.84 10.77 -19.69
N ASN A 401 18.70 11.04 -20.31
CA ASN A 401 17.91 12.24 -20.04
C ASN A 401 17.22 12.17 -18.67
N LEU A 402 16.70 11.00 -18.28
CA LEU A 402 16.14 10.76 -16.95
C LEU A 402 17.20 10.98 -15.85
N ASP A 403 18.42 10.48 -16.06
CA ASP A 403 19.56 10.72 -15.18
C ASP A 403 19.86 12.21 -15.00
N ARG A 404 19.89 12.97 -16.10
CA ARG A 404 20.12 14.42 -16.08
C ARG A 404 19.06 15.24 -15.35
N ILE A 405 17.82 14.76 -15.30
CA ILE A 405 16.73 15.46 -14.59
C ILE A 405 16.56 14.96 -13.15
N GLY A 406 17.46 14.13 -12.64
CA GLY A 406 17.50 13.72 -11.23
C GLY A 406 17.01 12.31 -10.93
N TYR A 407 16.84 11.44 -11.94
CA TYR A 407 16.51 10.02 -11.74
C TYR A 407 17.75 9.16 -12.07
N PRO A 408 18.62 8.86 -11.10
CA PRO A 408 19.92 8.25 -11.35
C PRO A 408 19.80 6.88 -12.03
N LEU A 409 20.73 6.57 -12.94
CA LEU A 409 20.80 5.26 -13.60
C LEU A 409 20.69 4.11 -12.57
N CYS A 410 19.76 3.18 -12.82
CA CYS A 410 19.52 2.06 -11.91
C CYS A 410 20.77 1.16 -11.79
N PRO A 411 21.32 0.94 -10.58
CA PRO A 411 22.47 0.05 -10.37
C PRO A 411 22.22 -1.38 -10.85
N GLY A 412 20.97 -1.85 -10.78
CA GLY A 412 20.54 -3.16 -11.28
C GLY A 412 20.33 -3.23 -12.80
N ALA A 413 20.59 -2.14 -13.53
CA ALA A 413 20.39 -2.02 -14.97
C ALA A 413 18.95 -2.36 -15.45
N ILE A 414 17.93 -2.11 -14.61
CA ILE A 414 16.50 -2.31 -14.90
C ILE A 414 15.98 -1.11 -15.70
N MET A 415 16.40 -1.01 -16.95
CA MET A 415 16.17 0.17 -17.79
C MET A 415 15.92 -0.22 -19.23
N ALA A 416 15.13 0.58 -19.96
CA ALA A 416 14.82 0.38 -21.37
C ALA A 416 16.06 0.31 -22.27
N ARG A 417 17.18 0.95 -21.91
CA ARG A 417 18.46 0.84 -22.65
C ARG A 417 19.08 -0.55 -22.60
N ASN A 418 18.63 -1.42 -21.69
CA ASN A 418 19.10 -2.79 -21.57
C ASN A 418 18.16 -3.70 -22.37
N SER A 419 18.73 -4.55 -23.24
CA SER A 419 17.99 -5.44 -24.14
C SER A 419 17.12 -6.47 -23.40
N LEU A 420 17.31 -6.68 -22.09
CA LEU A 420 16.40 -7.46 -21.25
C LEU A 420 15.04 -6.77 -21.02
N TYR A 421 14.96 -5.45 -21.19
CA TYR A 421 13.76 -4.64 -20.99
C TYR A 421 13.35 -3.87 -22.26
N ASN A 422 13.96 -4.18 -23.40
CA ASN A 422 13.63 -3.65 -24.72
C ASN A 422 13.31 -4.81 -25.66
N LYS A 423 12.02 -5.04 -25.91
CA LYS A 423 11.55 -6.15 -26.73
C LYS A 423 10.09 -6.01 -27.13
N THR A 424 9.69 -6.83 -28.10
CA THR A 424 8.29 -6.87 -28.54
C THR A 424 7.40 -7.53 -27.49
N LEU A 425 6.09 -7.28 -27.57
CA LEU A 425 5.10 -7.85 -26.64
C LEU A 425 5.18 -9.38 -26.59
N SER A 426 5.29 -10.05 -27.74
CA SER A 426 5.43 -11.51 -27.80
C SER A 426 6.69 -12.01 -27.08
N LYS A 427 7.82 -11.30 -27.19
CA LYS A 427 9.05 -11.65 -26.48
C LYS A 427 8.97 -11.39 -24.97
N TRP A 428 8.27 -10.33 -24.57
CA TRP A 428 7.95 -10.09 -23.16
C TRP A 428 7.14 -11.24 -22.56
N LYS A 429 6.08 -11.68 -23.25
CA LYS A 429 5.26 -12.83 -22.82
C LYS A 429 6.07 -14.11 -22.72
N GLN A 430 6.89 -14.41 -23.74
CA GLN A 430 7.78 -15.59 -23.73
C GLN A 430 8.75 -15.55 -22.54
N GLN A 431 9.33 -14.39 -22.23
CA GLN A 431 10.23 -14.27 -21.08
C GLN A 431 9.51 -14.53 -19.76
N ILE A 432 8.28 -14.01 -19.60
CA ILE A 432 7.47 -14.25 -18.39
C ILE A 432 7.12 -15.74 -18.27
N SER A 433 6.62 -16.39 -19.33
CA SER A 433 6.33 -17.83 -19.29
C SER A 433 7.57 -18.65 -18.98
N HIS A 434 8.71 -18.33 -19.60
CA HIS A 434 9.98 -19.02 -19.33
C HIS A 434 10.44 -18.88 -17.87
N ILE A 435 10.35 -17.66 -17.30
CA ILE A 435 10.70 -17.41 -15.90
C ILE A 435 9.76 -18.14 -14.95
N ALA A 436 8.47 -18.22 -15.29
CA ALA A 436 7.46 -18.94 -14.52
C ALA A 436 7.70 -20.46 -14.54
N ASP A 437 8.09 -21.02 -15.69
CA ASP A 437 8.37 -22.46 -15.87
C ASP A 437 9.73 -22.91 -15.31
N HIS A 438 10.73 -22.04 -15.40
CA HIS A 438 12.11 -22.32 -15.02
C HIS A 438 12.66 -21.28 -14.05
N PRO A 439 12.08 -21.15 -12.84
CA PRO A 439 12.46 -20.08 -11.92
C PRO A 439 13.89 -20.29 -11.40
N THR A 440 14.63 -19.19 -11.39
CA THR A 440 15.97 -19.07 -10.80
C THR A 440 15.98 -17.91 -9.81
N GLU A 441 16.97 -17.85 -8.95
CA GLU A 441 17.16 -16.73 -8.00
C GLU A 441 17.20 -15.36 -8.70
N LYS A 442 17.87 -15.30 -9.85
CA LYS A 442 17.92 -14.09 -10.68
C LYS A 442 16.54 -13.74 -11.23
N ALA A 443 15.76 -14.73 -11.63
CA ALA A 443 14.41 -14.53 -12.14
C ALA A 443 13.43 -14.08 -11.03
N ALA A 444 13.59 -14.58 -9.81
CA ALA A 444 12.83 -14.11 -8.65
C ALA A 444 13.12 -12.64 -8.33
N ARG A 445 14.41 -12.24 -8.29
CA ARG A 445 14.81 -10.82 -8.10
C ARG A 445 14.24 -9.92 -9.19
N TRP A 446 14.30 -10.36 -10.45
CA TRP A 446 13.72 -9.65 -11.58
C TRP A 446 12.20 -9.47 -11.42
N SER A 447 11.51 -10.53 -10.98
CA SER A 447 10.06 -10.55 -10.78
C SER A 447 9.58 -9.57 -9.69
N ASN A 448 10.38 -9.36 -8.64
CA ASN A 448 10.07 -8.41 -7.56
C ASN A 448 10.10 -6.93 -8.01
N VAL A 449 10.64 -6.64 -9.20
CA VAL A 449 10.59 -5.29 -9.76
C VAL A 449 9.63 -5.23 -10.94
N VAL A 450 9.74 -6.20 -11.86
CA VAL A 450 9.03 -6.12 -13.14
C VAL A 450 7.54 -6.31 -13.00
N PHE A 451 7.03 -7.18 -12.13
CA PHE A 451 5.57 -7.38 -12.02
C PHE A 451 4.81 -6.17 -11.45
N ASP A 452 5.52 -5.13 -11.01
CA ASP A 452 4.95 -3.81 -10.71
C ASP A 452 5.15 -2.84 -11.86
N PHE A 453 4.70 -3.20 -13.05
CA PHE A 453 4.82 -2.33 -14.23
C PHE A 453 3.51 -1.63 -14.59
N ASP A 454 3.59 -0.37 -14.98
CA ASP A 454 2.46 0.34 -15.59
C ASP A 454 2.91 1.16 -16.80
N THR A 455 1.96 1.72 -17.55
CA THR A 455 2.31 2.59 -18.67
C THR A 455 2.82 3.94 -18.18
N LEU A 456 4.06 4.27 -18.54
CA LEU A 456 4.57 5.63 -18.42
C LEU A 456 4.06 6.49 -19.59
N TYR A 457 4.26 6.01 -20.82
CA TYR A 457 3.95 6.73 -22.06
C TYR A 457 3.72 5.75 -23.22
N GLY A 458 2.79 6.04 -24.12
CA GLY A 458 2.53 5.24 -25.33
C GLY A 458 1.20 4.49 -25.26
N ASP A 459 1.17 3.29 -25.84
CA ASP A 459 -0.06 2.49 -25.93
C ASP A 459 -0.30 1.64 -24.67
N ASP A 460 -1.38 1.96 -23.94
CA ASP A 460 -1.81 1.27 -22.72
C ASP A 460 -2.34 -0.14 -22.98
N SER A 461 -2.74 -0.46 -24.22
CA SER A 461 -3.24 -1.80 -24.56
C SER A 461 -2.13 -2.86 -24.46
N LEU A 462 -0.88 -2.49 -24.80
CA LEU A 462 0.29 -3.36 -24.73
C LEU A 462 0.61 -3.78 -23.28
N THR A 463 0.55 -2.84 -22.34
CA THR A 463 0.78 -3.11 -20.91
C THR A 463 -0.37 -3.91 -20.31
N THR A 464 -1.60 -3.57 -20.68
CA THR A 464 -2.80 -4.31 -20.29
C THR A 464 -2.72 -5.77 -20.73
N GLU A 465 -2.28 -6.02 -21.96
CA GLU A 465 -2.13 -7.37 -22.50
C GLU A 465 -0.98 -8.14 -21.83
N LEU A 466 0.16 -7.50 -21.58
CA LEU A 466 1.25 -8.10 -20.82
C LEU A 466 0.82 -8.48 -19.41
N ARG A 467 0.02 -7.63 -18.75
CA ARG A 467 -0.44 -7.85 -17.37
C ARG A 467 -1.40 -9.03 -17.30
N ARG A 468 -2.30 -9.13 -18.27
CA ARG A 468 -3.20 -10.27 -18.42
C ARG A 468 -2.42 -11.58 -18.57
N HIS A 469 -1.39 -11.58 -19.42
CA HIS A 469 -0.51 -12.74 -19.59
C HIS A 469 0.21 -13.11 -18.29
N ALA A 470 0.84 -12.13 -17.62
CA ALA A 470 1.54 -12.36 -16.36
C ALA A 470 0.63 -12.96 -15.26
N LEU A 471 -0.58 -12.42 -15.09
CA LEU A 471 -1.53 -12.94 -14.09
C LEU A 471 -2.00 -14.36 -14.42
N ALA A 472 -2.23 -14.67 -15.71
CA ALA A 472 -2.62 -16.00 -16.14
C ALA A 472 -1.51 -17.04 -15.89
N GLU A 473 -0.26 -16.68 -16.18
CA GLU A 473 0.90 -17.55 -15.97
C GLU A 473 1.17 -17.79 -14.47
N LEU A 474 1.15 -16.74 -13.65
CA LEU A 474 1.64 -16.82 -12.27
C LEU A 474 0.67 -17.48 -11.29
N LYS A 475 -0.62 -17.49 -11.59
CA LYS A 475 -1.65 -18.07 -10.72
C LYS A 475 -1.39 -19.55 -10.41
N GLU A 476 -0.82 -20.29 -11.36
CA GLU A 476 -0.60 -21.74 -11.28
C GLU A 476 0.88 -22.11 -11.00
N LYS A 477 1.73 -21.17 -10.55
CA LYS A 477 3.20 -21.34 -10.48
C LYS A 477 3.76 -21.07 -9.08
N PRO A 478 3.47 -21.95 -8.09
CA PRO A 478 3.87 -21.75 -6.69
C PRO A 478 5.40 -21.71 -6.51
N ARG A 479 6.18 -22.37 -7.38
CA ARG A 479 7.65 -22.41 -7.27
C ARG A 479 8.30 -21.03 -7.45
N LEU A 480 7.88 -20.25 -8.46
CA LEU A 480 8.43 -18.91 -8.67
C LEU A 480 8.04 -17.99 -7.51
N LEU A 481 6.77 -18.04 -7.08
CA LEU A 481 6.27 -17.21 -5.97
C LEU A 481 6.98 -17.52 -4.65
N LYS A 482 7.22 -18.82 -4.35
CA LYS A 482 8.05 -19.24 -3.23
C LYS A 482 9.47 -18.68 -3.35
N MET A 483 10.10 -18.79 -4.52
CA MET A 483 11.44 -18.23 -4.73
C MET A 483 11.43 -16.71 -4.59
N MET A 484 10.38 -15.99 -5.00
CA MET A 484 10.24 -14.55 -4.76
C MET A 484 10.17 -14.21 -3.26
N SER A 485 9.54 -15.07 -2.45
CA SER A 485 9.49 -14.96 -0.99
C SER A 485 10.84 -15.28 -0.32
N ASP A 486 11.50 -16.36 -0.73
CA ASP A 486 12.77 -16.82 -0.15
C ASP A 486 13.95 -15.92 -0.52
N HIS A 487 13.91 -15.32 -1.71
CA HIS A 487 15.00 -14.53 -2.27
C HIS A 487 14.93 -13.03 -1.97
N ASP A 488 14.16 -12.66 -0.95
CA ASP A 488 14.34 -11.40 -0.22
C ASP A 488 15.63 -11.41 0.65
N ALA A 489 16.66 -12.14 0.21
CA ALA A 489 17.93 -12.36 0.90
C ALA A 489 18.71 -11.06 1.13
N GLU A 490 18.44 -10.02 0.34
CA GLU A 490 19.00 -8.69 0.55
C GLU A 490 18.11 -7.82 1.47
N GLY A 491 16.81 -8.07 1.59
CA GLY A 491 15.86 -7.22 2.30
C GLY A 491 15.30 -7.91 3.52
N LYS A 492 16.16 -8.36 4.44
CA LYS A 492 15.66 -8.76 5.75
C LYS A 492 15.01 -7.53 6.40
N PRO A 493 13.88 -7.67 7.13
CA PRO A 493 13.45 -6.63 8.04
C PRO A 493 14.67 -6.19 8.84
N ALA A 494 14.77 -4.93 9.21
CA ALA A 494 15.82 -4.46 10.11
C ALA A 494 15.44 -4.93 11.52
N ILE A 495 15.23 -6.23 11.66
CA ILE A 495 14.86 -7.00 12.81
C ILE A 495 15.62 -8.30 12.63
N GLY A 496 16.64 -8.51 13.44
CA GLY A 496 17.50 -9.69 13.34
C GLY A 496 16.82 -10.94 13.90
N PHE A 497 17.57 -12.03 13.93
CA PHE A 497 17.36 -13.02 14.98
C PHE A 497 17.38 -12.27 16.32
N PHE A 498 16.46 -12.59 17.24
CA PHE A 498 16.27 -11.89 18.52
C PHE A 498 15.59 -10.51 18.48
N ASN A 499 14.91 -10.16 17.38
CA ASN A 499 13.98 -9.02 17.30
C ASN A 499 14.53 -7.61 17.61
N GLN A 500 15.86 -7.43 17.59
CA GLN A 500 16.54 -6.14 17.68
C GLN A 500 16.56 -5.44 16.33
N LEU A 501 16.50 -4.10 16.33
CA LEU A 501 16.65 -3.36 15.08
C LEU A 501 18.03 -3.67 14.49
N VAL A 502 18.08 -4.35 13.35
CA VAL A 502 19.36 -4.63 12.68
C VAL A 502 19.78 -3.35 11.99
N THR A 503 20.69 -2.66 12.65
CA THR A 503 21.33 -1.47 12.12
C THR A 503 22.54 -1.87 11.30
N MET A 504 22.75 -1.17 10.19
CA MET A 504 24.03 -1.15 9.52
C MET A 504 24.91 -0.16 10.27
N LYS A 505 26.17 -0.52 10.51
CA LYS A 505 27.15 0.32 11.18
C LYS A 505 28.17 0.83 10.17
N ASP A 506 28.36 2.13 10.14
CA ASP A 506 29.47 2.78 9.44
C ASP A 506 30.23 3.72 10.40
N ASP A 507 31.20 4.46 9.88
CA ASP A 507 32.02 5.41 10.63
C ASP A 507 31.20 6.58 11.24
N GLN A 508 29.97 6.80 10.76
CA GLN A 508 29.06 7.86 11.17
C GLN A 508 27.96 7.38 12.13
N GLY A 509 27.88 6.08 12.44
CA GLY A 509 26.96 5.53 13.45
C GLY A 509 26.14 4.33 12.98
N GLU A 510 25.02 4.10 13.65
CA GLU A 510 24.07 3.01 13.36
C GLU A 510 22.84 3.51 12.60
N TYR A 511 22.47 2.83 11.52
CA TYR A 511 21.42 3.24 10.58
C TYR A 511 20.50 2.09 10.17
N ILE A 512 19.26 2.45 9.81
CA ILE A 512 18.28 1.53 9.22
C ILE A 512 17.88 2.06 7.85
N ASP A 513 17.92 1.20 6.84
CA ASP A 513 17.36 1.53 5.52
C ASP A 513 15.85 1.27 5.53
N ILE A 514 15.05 2.30 5.79
CA ILE A 514 13.59 2.16 5.92
C ILE A 514 12.95 1.60 4.64
N LYS A 515 13.50 1.95 3.47
CA LYS A 515 12.99 1.46 2.18
C LYS A 515 13.25 -0.04 2.06
N ARG A 516 14.50 -0.46 2.25
CA ARG A 516 14.93 -1.86 2.08
C ARG A 516 14.41 -2.78 3.18
N ASN A 517 14.43 -2.31 4.42
CA ASN A 517 14.16 -3.10 5.61
C ASN A 517 12.69 -3.03 6.09
N GLY A 518 11.83 -2.28 5.40
CA GLY A 518 10.45 -2.09 5.81
C GLY A 518 9.50 -2.04 4.61
N LEU A 519 9.52 -0.91 3.88
CA LEU A 519 8.58 -0.64 2.79
C LEU A 519 8.63 -1.70 1.68
N ARG A 520 9.85 -2.12 1.29
CA ARG A 520 10.04 -3.14 0.25
C ARG A 520 9.42 -4.48 0.64
N ILE A 521 9.60 -4.90 1.89
CA ILE A 521 9.10 -6.19 2.38
C ILE A 521 7.57 -6.21 2.38
N ILE A 522 6.93 -5.12 2.79
CA ILE A 522 5.46 -5.00 2.71
C ILE A 522 5.01 -5.05 1.26
N ALA A 523 5.64 -4.28 0.37
CA ALA A 523 5.28 -4.25 -1.05
C ALA A 523 5.47 -5.63 -1.71
N ASP A 524 6.56 -6.32 -1.40
CA ASP A 524 6.90 -7.63 -1.95
C ASP A 524 5.93 -8.71 -1.45
N ALA A 525 5.64 -8.76 -0.15
CA ALA A 525 4.66 -9.69 0.39
C ALA A 525 3.25 -9.44 -0.17
N ALA A 526 2.82 -8.17 -0.23
CA ALA A 526 1.53 -7.81 -0.84
C ALA A 526 1.48 -8.19 -2.32
N ARG A 527 2.59 -8.03 -3.05
CA ARG A 527 2.71 -8.44 -4.47
C ARG A 527 2.55 -9.95 -4.61
N ILE A 528 3.32 -10.72 -3.86
CA ILE A 528 3.35 -12.19 -3.98
C ILE A 528 1.96 -12.76 -3.66
N PHE A 529 1.35 -12.33 -2.56
CA PHE A 529 -0.03 -12.72 -2.23
C PHE A 529 -1.02 -12.31 -3.33
N SER A 530 -0.88 -11.10 -3.90
CA SER A 530 -1.78 -10.64 -4.97
C SER A 530 -1.63 -11.48 -6.23
N LEU A 531 -0.40 -11.77 -6.66
CA LEU A 531 -0.11 -12.58 -7.83
C LEU A 531 -0.64 -14.02 -7.68
N GLN A 532 -0.44 -14.63 -6.50
CA GLN A 532 -0.98 -15.96 -6.17
C GLN A 532 -2.51 -16.02 -6.29
N ASN A 533 -3.20 -14.89 -6.06
CA ASN A 533 -4.65 -14.79 -6.08
C ASN A 533 -5.21 -14.14 -7.36
N GLY A 534 -4.38 -13.91 -8.39
CA GLY A 534 -4.80 -13.30 -9.65
C GLY A 534 -5.27 -11.83 -9.51
N ILE A 535 -4.84 -11.14 -8.46
CA ILE A 535 -5.21 -9.75 -8.18
C ILE A 535 -4.36 -8.81 -9.03
N ALA A 536 -5.02 -8.00 -9.87
CA ALA A 536 -4.35 -7.06 -10.77
C ALA A 536 -3.92 -5.74 -10.11
N ALA A 537 -4.27 -5.50 -8.84
CA ALA A 537 -3.89 -4.30 -8.12
C ALA A 537 -2.35 -4.18 -8.01
N GLN A 538 -1.85 -2.95 -8.10
CA GLN A 538 -0.41 -2.68 -8.15
C GLN A 538 0.10 -1.95 -6.92
N ASN A 539 -0.59 -0.88 -6.52
CA ASN A 539 -0.29 -0.16 -5.29
C ASN A 539 -0.44 -1.08 -4.07
N THR A 540 0.48 -0.96 -3.11
CA THR A 540 0.54 -1.83 -1.92
C THR A 540 -0.74 -1.75 -1.09
N THR A 541 -1.31 -0.55 -0.92
CA THR A 541 -2.55 -0.37 -0.16
C THR A 541 -3.74 -1.01 -0.87
N ASP A 542 -3.81 -0.87 -2.20
CA ASP A 542 -4.87 -1.47 -3.02
C ASP A 542 -4.79 -3.00 -2.98
N ARG A 543 -3.58 -3.57 -3.00
CA ARG A 543 -3.33 -5.00 -2.84
C ARG A 543 -3.78 -5.53 -1.49
N LEU A 544 -3.38 -4.87 -0.40
CA LEU A 544 -3.80 -5.24 0.97
C LEU A 544 -5.33 -5.25 1.10
N ASN A 545 -6.00 -4.23 0.56
CA ASN A 545 -7.46 -4.17 0.55
C ASN A 545 -8.08 -5.30 -0.29
N ALA A 546 -7.56 -5.57 -1.48
CA ALA A 546 -8.05 -6.65 -2.33
C ALA A 546 -7.88 -8.03 -1.67
N LEU A 547 -6.73 -8.28 -1.04
CA LEU A 547 -6.45 -9.52 -0.31
C LEU A 547 -7.39 -9.75 0.87
N MET A 548 -7.77 -8.68 1.59
CA MET A 548 -8.79 -8.76 2.63
C MET A 548 -10.17 -9.13 2.04
N ARG A 549 -10.56 -8.53 0.91
CA ARG A 549 -11.86 -8.81 0.27
C ARG A 549 -11.98 -10.27 -0.17
N VAL A 550 -10.89 -10.88 -0.66
CA VAL A 550 -10.88 -12.30 -1.06
C VAL A 550 -10.62 -13.26 0.12
N GLY A 551 -10.66 -12.74 1.36
CA GLY A 551 -10.54 -13.55 2.57
C GLY A 551 -9.13 -14.09 2.85
N LYS A 552 -8.09 -13.60 2.17
CA LYS A 552 -6.70 -14.02 2.38
C LYS A 552 -6.04 -13.32 3.56
N LEU A 553 -6.48 -12.12 3.91
CA LEU A 553 -6.07 -11.40 5.12
C LEU A 553 -7.30 -11.10 6.00
N SER A 554 -7.18 -11.25 7.31
CA SER A 554 -8.17 -10.71 8.24
C SER A 554 -8.12 -9.18 8.24
N THR A 555 -9.23 -8.52 8.58
CA THR A 555 -9.29 -7.06 8.67
C THR A 555 -8.24 -6.51 9.65
N ASP A 556 -8.09 -7.14 10.82
CA ASP A 556 -7.13 -6.72 11.84
C ASP A 556 -5.67 -6.85 11.37
N PHE A 557 -5.35 -7.93 10.65
CA PHE A 557 -4.01 -8.12 10.12
C PHE A 557 -3.71 -7.14 8.98
N LYS A 558 -4.67 -6.97 8.06
CA LYS A 558 -4.58 -5.96 6.99
C LYS A 558 -4.32 -4.58 7.57
N ASP A 559 -5.11 -4.17 8.56
CA ASP A 559 -4.98 -2.86 9.19
C ASP A 559 -3.64 -2.72 9.90
N SER A 560 -3.16 -3.73 10.63
CA SER A 560 -1.84 -3.68 11.27
C SER A 560 -0.70 -3.48 10.26
N VAL A 561 -0.74 -4.17 9.12
CA VAL A 561 0.28 -4.02 8.07
C VAL A 561 0.16 -2.66 7.38
N GLN A 562 -1.07 -2.21 7.10
CA GLN A 562 -1.32 -0.91 6.48
C GLN A 562 -0.83 0.23 7.38
N GLU A 563 -1.13 0.23 8.68
CA GLU A 563 -0.65 1.28 9.60
C GLU A 563 0.88 1.28 9.71
N ALA A 564 1.52 0.10 9.63
CA ALA A 564 2.98 0.03 9.59
C ALA A 564 3.55 0.62 8.30
N PHE A 565 2.91 0.37 7.16
CA PHE A 565 3.28 0.99 5.88
C PHE A 565 3.15 2.52 5.93
N GLU A 566 2.04 3.04 6.45
CA GLU A 566 1.81 4.48 6.61
C GLU A 566 2.89 5.14 7.49
N GLU A 567 3.21 4.52 8.63
CA GLU A 567 4.26 5.01 9.55
C GLU A 567 5.65 5.05 8.88
N LEU A 568 6.02 3.99 8.16
CA LEU A 568 7.32 3.93 7.49
C LEU A 568 7.42 4.94 6.34
N LEU A 569 6.31 5.19 5.63
CA LEU A 569 6.24 6.23 4.61
C LEU A 569 6.39 7.63 5.22
N ASP A 570 5.68 7.93 6.31
CA ASP A 570 5.77 9.24 6.97
C ASP A 570 7.18 9.49 7.50
N LEU A 571 7.77 8.50 8.15
CA LEU A 571 9.11 8.60 8.70
C LEU A 571 10.16 8.86 7.61
N LEU A 572 10.10 8.13 6.50
CA LEU A 572 11.05 8.29 5.40
C LEU A 572 10.82 9.58 4.61
N LEU A 573 9.57 9.94 4.34
CA LEU A 573 9.24 11.18 3.65
C LEU A 573 9.69 12.40 4.47
N THR A 574 9.42 12.40 5.78
CA THR A 574 9.85 13.47 6.69
C THR A 574 11.37 13.60 6.71
N HIS A 575 12.08 12.49 6.83
CA HIS A 575 13.55 12.47 6.79
C HIS A 575 14.08 13.08 5.49
N GLN A 576 13.51 12.74 4.34
CA GLN A 576 13.94 13.28 3.06
C GLN A 576 13.58 14.76 2.88
N ILE A 577 12.43 15.21 3.37
CA ILE A 577 12.07 16.62 3.38
C ILE A 577 13.07 17.42 4.23
N GLU A 578 13.44 16.94 5.41
CA GLU A 578 14.44 17.58 6.27
C GLU A 578 15.83 17.65 5.60
N GLN A 579 16.23 16.58 4.90
CA GLN A 579 17.46 16.56 4.11
C GLN A 579 17.42 17.58 2.98
N GLY A 580 16.34 17.59 2.20
CA GLY A 580 16.13 18.54 1.10
C GLY A 580 16.14 20.00 1.55
N LYS A 581 15.41 20.33 2.63
CA LYS A 581 15.40 21.67 3.24
C LYS A 581 16.78 22.15 3.69
N SER A 582 17.63 21.22 4.12
CA SER A 582 18.98 21.51 4.60
C SER A 582 20.06 21.37 3.53
N GLY A 583 19.69 21.13 2.27
CA GLY A 583 20.62 20.93 1.16
C GLY A 583 21.50 19.68 1.30
N ARG A 584 21.12 18.73 2.15
CA ARG A 584 21.81 17.45 2.33
C ARG A 584 21.37 16.45 1.26
N GLU A 585 22.26 15.53 0.92
CA GLU A 585 21.95 14.44 0.00
C GLU A 585 20.80 13.58 0.55
N LEU A 586 19.80 13.34 -0.29
CA LEU A 586 18.64 12.52 0.06
C LEU A 586 19.05 11.06 0.14
N ASN A 587 18.74 10.39 1.25
CA ASN A 587 18.99 8.97 1.40
C ASN A 587 17.82 8.24 2.06
N LYS A 588 17.99 6.94 2.28
CA LYS A 588 16.98 6.03 2.86
C LYS A 588 17.34 5.61 4.29
N LEU A 589 18.43 6.19 4.84
CA LEU A 589 19.11 5.74 6.06
C LEU A 589 18.73 6.63 7.24
N ILE A 590 18.06 6.02 8.22
CA ILE A 590 17.64 6.71 9.45
C ILE A 590 18.45 6.19 10.62
N ASN A 591 19.04 7.12 11.38
CA ASN A 591 19.70 6.80 12.64
C ASN A 591 18.63 6.69 13.77
N PRO A 592 18.40 5.51 14.35
CA PRO A 592 17.35 5.33 15.36
C PRO A 592 17.60 6.08 16.68
N GLU A 593 18.85 6.41 17.00
CA GLU A 593 19.20 7.15 18.22
C GLU A 593 18.87 8.64 18.13
N ARG A 594 18.84 9.18 16.91
CA ARG A 594 18.40 10.56 16.66
C ARG A 594 16.88 10.72 16.70
N LEU A 595 16.13 9.61 16.68
CA LEU A 595 14.69 9.63 16.81
C LEU A 595 14.27 9.88 18.26
N SER A 596 13.15 10.58 18.43
CA SER A 596 12.51 10.69 19.74
C SER A 596 12.22 9.28 20.32
N PRO A 597 12.21 9.09 21.65
CA PRO A 597 11.87 7.81 22.26
C PRO A 597 10.54 7.24 21.76
N GLN A 598 9.58 8.12 21.47
CA GLN A 598 8.28 7.76 20.92
C GLN A 598 8.40 7.26 19.47
N SER A 599 9.03 8.04 18.58
CA SER A 599 9.24 7.66 17.17
C SER A 599 9.99 6.33 17.06
N ARG A 600 11.00 6.13 17.90
CA ARG A 600 11.77 4.89 17.97
C ARG A 600 10.93 3.69 18.41
N SER A 601 9.97 3.89 19.33
CA SER A 601 9.04 2.83 19.74
C SER A 601 8.06 2.46 18.63
N THR A 602 7.59 3.44 17.87
CA THR A 602 6.64 3.22 16.79
C THR A 602 7.29 2.57 15.59
N LEU A 603 8.49 3.01 15.21
CA LEU A 603 9.32 2.33 14.21
C LEU A 603 9.50 0.85 14.55
N ARG A 604 9.74 0.53 15.83
CA ARG A 604 9.79 -0.86 16.31
C ARG A 604 8.47 -1.60 16.11
N MET A 605 7.33 -0.99 16.43
CA MET A 605 6.02 -1.61 16.20
C MET A 605 5.74 -1.84 14.71
N ALA A 606 6.06 -0.86 13.86
CA ALA A 606 5.90 -0.97 12.41
C ALA A 606 6.77 -2.09 11.82
N MET A 607 8.06 -2.13 12.16
CA MET A 607 8.99 -3.17 11.70
C MET A 607 8.57 -4.57 12.13
N ARG A 608 7.85 -4.72 13.25
CA ARG A 608 7.28 -6.02 13.65
C ARG A 608 6.09 -6.42 12.82
N ALA A 609 5.19 -5.50 12.50
CA ALA A 609 4.09 -5.80 11.58
C ALA A 609 4.65 -6.22 10.20
N VAL A 610 5.73 -5.58 9.75
CA VAL A 610 6.50 -6.00 8.55
C VAL A 610 6.98 -7.44 8.71
N LYS A 611 7.65 -7.76 9.83
CA LYS A 611 8.16 -9.11 10.09
C LYS A 611 7.05 -10.16 10.13
N ARG A 612 5.94 -9.90 10.84
CA ARG A 612 4.78 -10.82 10.89
C ARG A 612 4.17 -11.02 9.51
N PHE A 613 4.16 -10.00 8.65
CA PHE A 613 3.69 -10.15 7.28
C PHE A 613 4.61 -11.01 6.43
N GLN A 614 5.92 -10.87 6.59
CA GLN A 614 6.90 -11.73 5.95
C GLN A 614 6.82 -13.18 6.44
N GLU A 615 6.72 -13.40 7.75
CA GLU A 615 6.58 -14.75 8.34
C GLU A 615 5.30 -15.42 7.84
N ARG A 616 4.17 -14.70 7.82
CA ARG A 616 2.90 -15.21 7.28
C ARG A 616 3.02 -15.66 5.82
N LEU A 617 3.77 -14.92 5.00
CA LEU A 617 4.04 -15.30 3.62
C LEU A 617 4.88 -16.59 3.55
N GLN A 618 5.93 -16.68 4.36
CA GLN A 618 6.82 -17.84 4.40
C GLN A 618 6.09 -19.10 4.87
N ASP A 619 5.23 -18.99 5.87
CA ASP A 619 4.45 -20.11 6.43
C ASP A 619 3.48 -20.70 5.39
N ASP A 620 2.82 -19.86 4.58
CA ASP A 620 1.94 -20.33 3.50
C ASP A 620 2.71 -21.17 2.46
N TYR A 621 3.97 -20.83 2.15
CA TYR A 621 4.80 -21.63 1.24
C TYR A 621 5.55 -22.79 1.92
N ALA A 622 5.61 -22.83 3.25
CA ALA A 622 6.17 -23.94 4.01
C ALA A 622 5.17 -25.11 4.13
N THR A 623 3.87 -24.82 4.14
CA THR A 623 2.80 -25.82 4.24
C THR A 623 2.50 -26.53 2.91
N ASP A 624 2.77 -25.91 1.76
CA ASP A 624 2.57 -26.48 0.41
C ASP A 624 3.65 -27.52 -0.03
N ILE A 625 4.48 -28.02 0.89
CA ILE A 625 5.60 -28.94 0.59
C ILE A 625 5.31 -30.41 0.99
N PHE A 626 4.10 -30.73 1.44
CA PHE A 626 3.71 -32.11 1.77
C PHE A 626 2.53 -32.61 0.94
#